data_AF-A0A1T5JW25-F1
#
_entry.id   AF-A0A1T5JW25-F1
#
_cell.length_a   1.000
_cell.length_b   1.000
_cell.length_c   1.000
_cell.angle_alpha   90.00
_cell.angle_beta   90.00
_cell.angle_gamma   90.00
#
_symmetry.space_group_name_H-M   'P 1'
#
loop_
_entity.id
_entity.type
_entity.pdbx_description
1 polymer ?
#
loop_
_entity_poly.entity_id
_entity_poly.type
_entity_poly.pdbx_seq_one_letter_code
_entity_poly.pdbx_strand_id
1 'polypeptide(L)'
;MNRKPSLLFCIALSLLYWVANTAWAGPPLLCHPFQVQGQPSLPWGAGWNQPDARFDLRQLGARTQALLGADTPVIARMETLRRAAIYASADARALTELSDRLEARIAAATTPQARALALFDAGYFDETLEDVVRLQGYDMPGIGRVDATALRRVAARQNGALRIDEAIALRREPALHFAAALVASAHQRDAARQRHARLARVGAGGDPLLLRNLGQIASL
;
A
#
# COMPACT_ATOMS: atom_id res chain seq x y z
N MET A 1 30.06 55.01 -9.74
CA MET A 1 29.65 54.47 -11.05
C MET A 1 28.88 53.17 -10.80
N ASN A 2 27.54 53.28 -10.68
CA ASN A 2 26.64 52.17 -10.30
C ASN A 2 26.45 51.22 -11.49
N ARG A 3 27.03 50.01 -11.43
CA ARG A 3 26.72 48.93 -12.37
C ARG A 3 25.42 48.26 -11.92
N LYS A 4 24.32 48.56 -12.60
CA LYS A 4 23.05 47.83 -12.44
C LYS A 4 23.26 46.38 -12.87
N PRO A 5 22.86 45.37 -12.08
CA PRO A 5 22.90 43.99 -12.53
C PRO A 5 21.96 43.82 -13.73
N SER A 6 22.48 43.22 -14.80
CA SER A 6 21.77 43.01 -16.06
C SER A 6 20.54 42.12 -15.86
N LEU A 7 19.38 42.62 -16.29
CA LEU A 7 18.06 41.96 -16.25
C LEU A 7 18.08 40.53 -16.85
N LEU A 8 19.05 40.23 -17.72
CA LEU A 8 19.24 38.94 -18.38
C LEU A 8 19.70 37.82 -17.43
N PHE A 9 20.26 38.14 -16.25
CA PHE A 9 20.68 37.11 -15.29
C PHE A 9 19.51 36.56 -14.45
N CYS A 10 18.40 37.28 -14.35
CA CYS A 10 17.23 36.84 -13.59
C CYS A 10 16.34 35.84 -14.35
N ILE A 11 16.39 35.83 -15.68
CA ILE A 11 15.56 34.94 -16.53
C ILE A 11 16.17 33.53 -16.63
N ALA A 12 17.50 33.42 -16.56
CA ALA A 12 18.18 32.11 -16.64
C ALA A 12 17.97 31.24 -15.37
N LEU A 13 17.66 31.85 -14.22
CA LEU A 13 17.45 31.12 -12.96
C LEU A 13 16.01 30.59 -12.78
N SER A 14 15.05 31.11 -13.53
CA SER A 14 13.63 30.73 -13.42
C SER A 14 13.25 29.52 -14.29
N LEU A 15 14.11 29.12 -15.24
CA LEU A 15 13.88 27.98 -16.15
C LEU A 15 14.34 26.62 -15.59
N LEU A 16 15.06 26.58 -14.47
CA LEU A 16 15.56 25.34 -13.85
C LEU A 16 14.66 24.77 -12.74
N TYR A 17 13.51 25.39 -12.47
CA TYR A 17 12.56 24.94 -11.43
C TYR A 17 11.34 24.16 -11.98
N TRP A 18 11.39 23.68 -13.21
CA TRP A 18 10.48 22.65 -13.70
C TRP A 18 11.04 21.25 -13.37
N VAL A 19 11.22 20.96 -12.08
CA VAL A 19 11.21 19.55 -11.67
C VAL A 19 9.79 19.09 -11.88
N ALA A 20 9.59 18.27 -12.90
CA ALA A 20 8.31 17.65 -13.20
C ALA A 20 7.77 16.99 -11.92
N ASN A 21 6.79 17.62 -11.29
CA ASN A 21 5.84 16.89 -10.46
C ASN A 21 5.10 15.98 -11.44
N THR A 22 5.64 14.77 -11.65
CA THR A 22 4.82 13.68 -12.17
C THR A 22 3.68 13.55 -11.18
N ALA A 23 2.51 14.06 -11.53
CA ALA A 23 1.31 13.83 -10.75
C ALA A 23 1.18 12.31 -10.59
N TRP A 24 1.19 11.84 -9.34
CA TRP A 24 1.01 10.45 -8.98
C TRP A 24 -0.42 10.07 -9.34
N ALA A 25 -0.63 9.63 -10.58
CA ALA A 25 -1.94 9.53 -11.21
C ALA A 25 -2.65 8.18 -10.94
N GLY A 26 -2.62 7.69 -9.71
CA GLY A 26 -3.29 6.43 -9.36
C GLY A 26 -3.51 6.25 -7.85
N PRO A 27 -4.43 5.36 -7.44
CA PRO A 27 -4.66 5.05 -6.04
C PRO A 27 -3.36 4.57 -5.36
N PRO A 28 -2.95 5.21 -4.25
CA PRO A 28 -1.58 5.10 -3.74
C PRO A 28 -1.21 3.69 -3.26
N LEU A 29 -2.18 2.87 -2.84
CA LEU A 29 -1.92 1.51 -2.37
C LEU A 29 -1.71 0.52 -3.51
N LEU A 30 -2.17 0.83 -4.73
CA LEU A 30 -2.15 -0.08 -5.88
C LEU A 30 -1.08 0.24 -6.93
N CYS A 31 -1.05 1.50 -7.37
CA CYS A 31 -0.27 1.91 -8.54
C CYS A 31 1.22 2.03 -8.26
N HIS A 32 1.62 1.94 -6.99
CA HIS A 32 3.00 2.12 -6.54
C HIS A 32 3.51 0.85 -5.86
N PRO A 33 4.15 -0.06 -6.61
CA PRO A 33 4.79 -1.24 -6.02
C PRO A 33 5.84 -0.84 -4.98
N PHE A 34 5.94 -1.63 -3.91
CA PHE A 34 6.94 -1.37 -2.87
C PHE A 34 8.27 -2.07 -3.19
N GLN A 35 9.36 -1.39 -2.87
CA GLN A 35 10.69 -1.98 -2.95
C GLN A 35 10.92 -2.89 -1.75
N VAL A 36 10.95 -4.20 -1.98
CA VAL A 36 11.04 -5.22 -0.92
C VAL A 36 12.40 -5.94 -0.83
N GLN A 37 13.41 -5.51 -1.61
CA GLN A 37 14.80 -6.02 -1.55
C GLN A 37 14.92 -7.55 -1.55
N GLY A 38 14.21 -8.24 -2.45
CA GLY A 38 14.28 -9.69 -2.59
C GLY A 38 13.46 -10.47 -1.56
N GLN A 39 12.70 -9.82 -0.67
CA GLN A 39 11.70 -10.51 0.14
C GLN A 39 10.69 -11.21 -0.77
N PRO A 40 10.37 -12.50 -0.52
CA PRO A 40 9.39 -13.22 -1.32
C PRO A 40 8.03 -12.53 -1.32
N SER A 41 7.33 -12.60 -2.45
CA SER A 41 5.94 -12.17 -2.58
C SER A 41 5.24 -13.02 -3.65
N LEU A 42 3.95 -12.76 -3.89
CA LEU A 42 3.20 -13.45 -4.93
C LEU A 42 3.84 -13.22 -6.32
N PRO A 43 3.78 -14.20 -7.24
CA PRO A 43 4.34 -14.07 -8.59
C PRO A 43 3.83 -12.79 -9.29
N TRP A 44 4.71 -12.11 -10.03
CA TRP A 44 4.40 -10.80 -10.60
C TRP A 44 5.28 -10.51 -11.82
N GLY A 45 4.78 -9.67 -12.72
CA GLY A 45 5.49 -9.13 -13.87
C GLY A 45 6.26 -7.84 -13.56
N ALA A 46 6.55 -7.05 -14.60
CA ALA A 46 7.37 -5.85 -14.50
C ALA A 46 6.58 -4.58 -14.12
N GLY A 47 5.29 -4.51 -14.46
CA GLY A 47 4.41 -3.37 -14.23
C GLY A 47 3.63 -3.43 -12.90
N TRP A 48 3.05 -2.31 -12.48
CA TRP A 48 2.24 -2.24 -11.25
C TRP A 48 0.94 -3.06 -11.34
N ASN A 49 0.46 -3.31 -12.55
CA ASN A 49 -0.78 -4.00 -12.93
C ASN A 49 -0.52 -5.25 -13.78
N GLN A 50 0.63 -5.92 -13.59
CA GLN A 50 1.01 -7.11 -14.34
C GLN A 50 1.08 -8.35 -13.45
N PRO A 51 -0.06 -8.85 -12.94
CA PRO A 51 -0.13 -10.16 -12.31
C PRO A 51 0.31 -11.26 -13.29
N ASP A 52 0.93 -12.33 -12.78
CA ASP A 52 1.22 -13.52 -13.58
C ASP A 52 -0.09 -14.27 -13.84
N ALA A 53 -0.56 -14.24 -15.08
CA ALA A 53 -1.80 -14.88 -15.51
C ALA A 53 -1.81 -16.41 -15.31
N ARG A 54 -0.66 -17.04 -15.06
CA ARG A 54 -0.55 -18.48 -14.79
C ARG A 54 -0.70 -18.82 -13.30
N PHE A 55 -0.81 -17.82 -12.43
CA PHE A 55 -0.97 -18.05 -11.00
C PHE A 55 -2.32 -18.71 -10.69
N ASP A 56 -2.29 -19.82 -9.93
CA ASP A 56 -3.49 -20.54 -9.53
C ASP A 56 -4.20 -19.81 -8.38
N LEU A 57 -5.31 -19.12 -8.68
CA LEU A 57 -6.11 -18.37 -7.69
C LEU A 57 -6.63 -19.24 -6.54
N ARG A 58 -6.77 -20.56 -6.72
CA ARG A 58 -7.14 -21.48 -5.62
C ARG A 58 -6.07 -21.55 -4.53
N GLN A 59 -4.83 -21.15 -4.84
CA GLN A 59 -3.74 -21.10 -3.88
C GLN A 59 -3.56 -19.71 -3.25
N LEU A 60 -4.31 -18.69 -3.69
CA LEU A 60 -4.12 -17.29 -3.28
C LEU A 60 -4.12 -17.13 -1.76
N GLY A 61 -5.15 -17.66 -1.09
CA GLY A 61 -5.30 -17.57 0.36
C GLY A 61 -4.12 -18.20 1.11
N ALA A 62 -3.81 -19.47 0.82
CA ALA A 62 -2.74 -20.21 1.47
C ALA A 62 -1.35 -19.59 1.22
N ARG A 63 -1.07 -19.18 -0.03
CA ARG A 63 0.22 -18.56 -0.41
C ARG A 63 0.40 -17.20 0.26
N THR A 64 -0.64 -16.37 0.27
CA THR A 64 -0.61 -15.06 0.93
C THR A 64 -0.33 -15.23 2.42
N GLN A 65 -1.04 -16.13 3.12
CA GLN A 65 -0.82 -16.37 4.54
C GLN A 65 0.61 -16.84 4.86
N ALA A 66 1.19 -17.70 4.03
CA ALA A 66 2.57 -18.18 4.19
C ALA A 66 3.62 -17.06 4.05
N LEU A 67 3.34 -16.06 3.20
CA LEU A 67 4.22 -14.90 2.99
C LEU A 67 4.10 -13.85 4.10
N LEU A 68 3.02 -13.89 4.90
CA LEU A 68 2.77 -12.97 6.02
C LEU A 68 3.25 -13.55 7.36
N GLY A 69 4.33 -14.36 7.37
CA GLY A 69 4.93 -14.95 8.57
C GLY A 69 5.37 -13.90 9.60
N ALA A 70 5.59 -14.25 10.88
CA ALA A 70 5.82 -13.29 11.96
C ALA A 70 6.97 -12.29 11.70
N ASP A 71 8.04 -12.78 11.06
CA ASP A 71 9.25 -12.00 10.76
C ASP A 71 9.19 -11.22 9.44
N THR A 72 8.09 -11.34 8.68
CA THR A 72 7.93 -10.58 7.43
C THR A 72 7.86 -9.08 7.75
N PRO A 73 8.75 -8.25 7.17
CA PRO A 73 8.72 -6.79 7.37
C PRO A 73 7.44 -6.16 6.84
N VAL A 74 6.98 -5.08 7.47
CA VAL A 74 5.72 -4.40 7.12
C VAL A 74 5.66 -4.03 5.64
N ILE A 75 6.73 -3.48 5.07
CA ILE A 75 6.79 -3.13 3.63
C ILE A 75 6.59 -4.36 2.72
N ALA A 76 7.15 -5.52 3.08
CA ALA A 76 6.97 -6.75 2.30
C ALA A 76 5.55 -7.32 2.44
N ARG A 77 4.90 -7.14 3.60
CA ARG A 77 3.48 -7.44 3.79
C ARG A 77 2.62 -6.58 2.87
N MET A 78 2.89 -5.28 2.83
CA MET A 78 2.15 -4.32 1.99
C MET A 78 2.21 -4.73 0.51
N GLU A 79 3.39 -5.06 -0.01
CA GLU A 79 3.52 -5.52 -1.40
C GLU A 79 2.78 -6.83 -1.66
N THR A 80 2.86 -7.77 -0.72
CA THR A 80 2.15 -9.05 -0.82
C THR A 80 0.64 -8.86 -0.84
N LEU A 81 0.11 -8.03 0.05
CA LEU A 81 -1.32 -7.71 0.14
C LEU A 81 -1.79 -6.90 -1.07
N ARG A 82 -0.96 -6.00 -1.59
CA ARG A 82 -1.23 -5.28 -2.84
C ARG A 82 -1.43 -6.23 -4.01
N ARG A 83 -0.50 -7.15 -4.21
CA ARG A 83 -0.61 -8.18 -5.26
C ARG A 83 -1.82 -9.09 -5.00
N ALA A 84 -2.05 -9.47 -3.75
CA ALA A 84 -3.16 -10.34 -3.39
C ALA A 84 -4.53 -9.69 -3.68
N ALA A 85 -4.67 -8.39 -3.39
CA ALA A 85 -5.88 -7.63 -3.72
C ALA A 85 -6.15 -7.60 -5.22
N ILE A 86 -5.11 -7.43 -6.05
CA ILE A 86 -5.25 -7.47 -7.51
C ILE A 86 -5.66 -8.86 -7.98
N TYR A 87 -5.00 -9.93 -7.51
CA TYR A 87 -5.38 -11.31 -7.84
C TYR A 87 -6.82 -11.64 -7.42
N ALA A 88 -7.23 -11.23 -6.22
CA ALA A 88 -8.56 -11.46 -5.68
C ALA A 88 -9.66 -10.66 -6.41
N SER A 89 -9.31 -9.54 -7.05
CA SER A 89 -10.28 -8.56 -7.56
C SER A 89 -11.24 -9.09 -8.61
N ALA A 90 -10.88 -10.14 -9.37
CA ALA A 90 -11.74 -10.72 -10.39
C ALA A 90 -12.38 -12.07 -9.98
N ASP A 91 -12.08 -12.59 -8.78
CA ASP A 91 -12.61 -13.87 -8.31
C ASP A 91 -13.22 -13.73 -6.91
N ALA A 92 -14.55 -13.69 -6.86
CA ALA A 92 -15.30 -13.52 -5.62
C ALA A 92 -15.04 -14.64 -4.57
N ARG A 93 -14.71 -15.86 -5.02
CA ARG A 93 -14.40 -16.97 -4.11
C ARG A 93 -13.02 -16.78 -3.51
N ALA A 94 -12.01 -16.49 -4.32
CA ALA A 94 -10.65 -16.23 -3.85
C ALA A 94 -10.59 -15.02 -2.92
N LEU A 95 -11.33 -13.96 -3.26
CA LEU A 95 -11.51 -12.78 -2.41
C LEU A 95 -12.10 -13.11 -1.04
N THR A 96 -13.23 -13.83 -1.02
CA THR A 96 -13.90 -14.19 0.24
C THR A 96 -13.01 -15.11 1.08
N GLU A 97 -12.40 -16.12 0.47
CA GLU A 97 -11.50 -17.03 1.18
C GLU A 97 -10.30 -16.29 1.80
N LEU A 98 -9.66 -15.38 1.05
CA LEU A 98 -8.53 -14.62 1.58
C LEU A 98 -8.96 -13.69 2.72
N SER A 99 -10.08 -12.97 2.57
CA SER A 99 -10.63 -12.13 3.65
C SER A 99 -10.89 -12.94 4.91
N ASP A 100 -11.59 -14.08 4.80
CA ASP A 100 -11.93 -14.93 5.94
C ASP A 100 -10.68 -15.51 6.63
N ARG A 101 -9.61 -15.82 5.87
CA ARG A 101 -8.32 -16.23 6.44
C ARG A 101 -7.62 -15.12 7.22
N LEU A 102 -7.68 -13.87 6.74
CA LEU A 102 -7.12 -12.72 7.45
C LEU A 102 -7.89 -12.46 8.76
N GLU A 103 -9.21 -12.59 8.75
CA GLU A 103 -10.03 -12.53 9.97
C GLU A 103 -9.70 -13.65 10.96
N ALA A 104 -9.59 -14.88 10.48
CA ALA A 104 -9.20 -16.03 11.32
C ALA A 104 -7.83 -15.82 11.97
N ARG A 105 -6.90 -15.15 11.27
CA ARG A 105 -5.59 -14.79 11.82
C ARG A 105 -5.70 -13.78 12.97
N ILE A 106 -6.61 -12.80 12.88
CA ILE A 106 -6.88 -11.86 14.00
C ILE A 106 -7.43 -12.63 15.20
N ALA A 107 -8.38 -13.54 14.98
CA ALA A 107 -8.99 -14.34 16.05
C ALA A 107 -7.99 -15.29 16.73
N ALA A 108 -7.05 -15.86 15.98
CA ALA A 108 -6.03 -16.77 16.50
C ALA A 108 -4.84 -16.08 17.18
N ALA A 109 -4.72 -14.75 17.07
CA ALA A 109 -3.58 -14.02 17.61
C ALA A 109 -3.64 -13.91 19.14
N THR A 110 -2.70 -14.59 19.82
CA THR A 110 -2.65 -14.65 21.30
C THR A 110 -1.70 -13.63 21.93
N THR A 111 -0.87 -12.95 21.15
CA THR A 111 0.07 -11.93 21.63
C THR A 111 -0.24 -10.56 21.03
N PRO A 112 0.08 -9.44 21.73
CA PRO A 112 -0.10 -8.10 21.17
C PRO A 112 0.62 -7.90 19.84
N GLN A 113 1.83 -8.45 19.69
CA GLN A 113 2.62 -8.32 18.46
C GLN A 113 2.00 -9.08 17.29
N ALA A 114 1.53 -10.31 17.53
CA ALA A 114 0.84 -11.10 16.51
C ALA A 114 -0.49 -10.43 16.12
N ARG A 115 -1.23 -9.91 17.10
CA ARG A 115 -2.51 -9.22 16.88
C ARG A 115 -2.31 -7.94 16.08
N ALA A 116 -1.28 -7.15 16.39
CA ALA A 116 -0.94 -5.94 15.64
C ALA A 116 -0.72 -6.26 14.15
N LEU A 117 0.07 -7.30 13.85
CA LEU A 117 0.34 -7.69 12.47
C LEU A 117 -0.90 -8.27 11.77
N ALA A 118 -1.72 -9.06 12.46
CA ALA A 118 -2.95 -9.60 11.88
C ALA A 118 -3.98 -8.51 11.56
N LEU A 119 -4.16 -7.54 12.47
CA LEU A 119 -4.99 -6.35 12.25
C LEU A 119 -4.47 -5.52 11.08
N PHE A 120 -3.16 -5.31 11.02
CA PHE A 120 -2.52 -4.62 9.92
C PHE A 120 -2.76 -5.34 8.59
N ASP A 121 -2.52 -6.64 8.52
CA ASP A 121 -2.65 -7.42 7.29
C ASP A 121 -4.09 -7.36 6.74
N ALA A 122 -5.09 -7.54 7.61
CA ALA A 122 -6.51 -7.43 7.24
C ALA A 122 -6.88 -5.99 6.84
N GLY A 123 -6.52 -5.00 7.65
CA GLY A 123 -6.87 -3.61 7.39
C GLY A 123 -6.23 -3.07 6.12
N TYR A 124 -4.96 -3.40 5.86
CA TYR A 124 -4.28 -2.97 4.64
C TYR A 124 -4.86 -3.65 3.38
N PHE A 125 -5.27 -4.91 3.50
CA PHE A 125 -6.00 -5.59 2.41
C PHE A 125 -7.30 -4.87 2.09
N ASP A 126 -8.15 -4.61 3.09
CA ASP A 126 -9.44 -3.94 2.93
C ASP A 126 -9.29 -2.56 2.24
N GLU A 127 -8.35 -1.74 2.71
CA GLU A 127 -8.03 -0.43 2.13
C GLU A 127 -7.54 -0.54 0.68
N THR A 128 -6.78 -1.59 0.38
CA THR A 128 -6.33 -1.84 -0.99
C THR A 128 -7.49 -2.26 -1.89
N LEU A 129 -8.48 -3.00 -1.39
CA LEU A 129 -9.69 -3.32 -2.15
C LEU A 129 -10.49 -2.05 -2.49
N GLU A 130 -10.57 -1.08 -1.57
CA GLU A 130 -11.19 0.21 -1.85
C GLU A 130 -10.47 0.98 -2.96
N ASP A 131 -9.15 0.94 -3.00
CA ASP A 131 -8.35 1.46 -4.10
C ASP A 131 -8.70 0.75 -5.42
N VAL A 132 -8.93 -0.57 -5.41
CA VAL A 132 -9.31 -1.32 -6.64
C VAL A 132 -10.68 -0.85 -7.12
N VAL A 133 -11.64 -0.68 -6.21
CA VAL A 133 -12.98 -0.18 -6.54
C VAL A 133 -12.91 1.23 -7.15
N ARG A 134 -11.99 2.08 -6.68
CA ARG A 134 -11.78 3.44 -7.21
C ARG A 134 -11.22 3.50 -8.62
N LEU A 135 -10.67 2.40 -9.14
CA LEU A 135 -10.29 2.30 -10.55
C LEU A 135 -11.50 2.13 -11.49
N GLN A 136 -12.75 2.16 -10.97
CA GLN A 136 -14.00 2.29 -11.75
C GLN A 136 -14.17 1.27 -12.88
N GLY A 137 -13.83 0.00 -12.63
CA GLY A 137 -13.99 -1.06 -13.63
C GLY A 137 -12.83 -1.17 -14.62
N TYR A 138 -11.68 -0.57 -14.30
CA TYR A 138 -10.41 -0.86 -14.96
C TYR A 138 -10.21 -2.38 -15.09
N ASP A 139 -10.05 -2.84 -16.33
CA ASP A 139 -9.74 -4.23 -16.63
C ASP A 139 -8.27 -4.50 -16.28
N MET A 140 -8.04 -5.41 -15.32
CA MET A 140 -6.69 -5.74 -14.88
C MET A 140 -6.06 -6.69 -15.90
N PRO A 141 -5.00 -6.28 -16.63
CA PRO A 141 -4.39 -7.15 -17.62
C PRO A 141 -3.96 -8.48 -17.00
N GLY A 142 -4.34 -9.59 -17.64
CA GLY A 142 -4.00 -10.95 -17.19
C GLY A 142 -4.87 -11.54 -16.08
N ILE A 143 -5.80 -10.77 -15.50
CA ILE A 143 -6.77 -11.26 -14.48
C ILE A 143 -8.21 -11.09 -14.94
N GLY A 144 -8.48 -10.09 -15.77
CA GLY A 144 -9.79 -9.83 -16.36
C GLY A 144 -10.63 -8.89 -15.51
N ARG A 145 -11.93 -8.88 -15.81
CA ARG A 145 -12.86 -7.88 -15.28
C ARG A 145 -13.03 -8.02 -13.77
N VAL A 146 -12.75 -6.92 -13.07
CA VAL A 146 -12.96 -6.79 -11.63
C VAL A 146 -14.42 -7.04 -11.24
N ASP A 147 -14.66 -7.88 -10.23
CA ASP A 147 -15.95 -8.06 -9.58
C ASP A 147 -16.15 -6.98 -8.51
N ALA A 148 -16.50 -5.78 -8.97
CA ALA A 148 -16.68 -4.62 -8.09
C ALA A 148 -17.79 -4.83 -7.03
N THR A 149 -18.78 -5.69 -7.31
CA THR A 149 -19.85 -6.00 -6.35
C THR A 149 -19.33 -6.85 -5.20
N ALA A 150 -18.57 -7.90 -5.50
CA ALA A 150 -17.93 -8.72 -4.48
C ALA A 150 -16.91 -7.91 -3.67
N LEU A 151 -16.09 -7.08 -4.32
CA LEU A 151 -15.14 -6.18 -3.67
C LEU A 151 -15.82 -5.26 -2.66
N ARG A 152 -16.85 -4.51 -3.07
CA ARG A 152 -17.56 -3.61 -2.17
C ARG A 152 -18.20 -4.34 -1.00
N ARG A 153 -18.75 -5.54 -1.23
CA ARG A 153 -19.34 -6.35 -0.15
C ARG A 153 -18.30 -6.75 0.89
N VAL A 154 -17.08 -7.11 0.47
CA VAL A 154 -16.01 -7.51 1.38
C VAL A 154 -15.41 -6.29 2.09
N ALA A 155 -15.07 -5.23 1.34
CA ALA A 155 -14.51 -4.00 1.90
C ALA A 155 -15.48 -3.31 2.88
N ALA A 156 -16.80 -3.39 2.66
CA ALA A 156 -17.78 -2.80 3.56
C ALA A 156 -17.99 -3.57 4.88
N ARG A 157 -17.40 -4.76 5.07
CA ARG A 157 -17.57 -5.53 6.31
C ARG A 157 -16.97 -4.79 7.50
N GLN A 158 -15.85 -4.09 7.29
CA GLN A 158 -14.98 -3.59 8.36
C GLN A 158 -14.24 -2.34 7.88
N ASN A 159 -13.81 -1.49 8.81
CA ASN A 159 -13.04 -0.30 8.47
C ASN A 159 -11.52 -0.59 8.57
N GLY A 160 -10.86 -0.67 7.42
CA GLY A 160 -9.45 -1.03 7.34
C GLY A 160 -8.52 -0.01 8.02
N ALA A 161 -8.80 1.29 7.85
CA ALA A 161 -8.05 2.36 8.51
C ALA A 161 -8.11 2.27 10.04
N LEU A 162 -9.27 1.95 10.63
CA LEU A 162 -9.39 1.74 12.08
C LEU A 162 -8.56 0.54 12.56
N ARG A 163 -8.49 -0.55 11.79
CA ARG A 163 -7.64 -1.71 12.10
C ARG A 163 -6.15 -1.37 12.06
N ILE A 164 -5.74 -0.55 11.10
CA ILE A 164 -4.37 -0.06 11.01
C ILE A 164 -4.05 0.84 12.21
N ASP A 165 -4.96 1.70 12.64
CA ASP A 165 -4.79 2.51 13.85
C ASP A 165 -4.69 1.64 15.12
N GLU A 166 -5.50 0.58 15.26
CA GLU A 166 -5.38 -0.40 16.35
C GLU A 166 -4.03 -1.14 16.31
N ALA A 167 -3.58 -1.55 15.12
CA ALA A 167 -2.27 -2.17 14.94
C ALA A 167 -1.12 -1.26 15.39
N ILE A 168 -1.18 0.03 15.04
CA ILE A 168 -0.21 1.05 15.46
C ILE A 168 -0.22 1.24 16.99
N ALA A 169 -1.39 1.19 17.62
CA ALA A 169 -1.50 1.31 19.07
C ALA A 169 -0.82 0.14 19.79
N LEU A 170 -0.91 -1.07 19.24
CA LEU A 170 -0.27 -2.28 19.75
C LEU A 170 1.23 -2.38 19.41
N ARG A 171 1.65 -1.82 18.25
CA ARG A 171 3.02 -1.85 17.75
C ARG A 171 3.37 -0.52 17.10
N ARG A 172 4.24 0.26 17.75
CA ARG A 172 4.65 1.61 17.31
C ARG A 172 5.80 1.58 16.32
N GLU A 173 5.64 0.84 15.22
CA GLU A 173 6.67 0.72 14.19
C GLU A 173 6.54 1.82 13.12
N PRO A 174 7.64 2.45 12.68
CA PRO A 174 7.62 3.50 11.65
C PRO A 174 6.96 3.08 10.33
N ALA A 175 7.13 1.81 9.92
CA ALA A 175 6.55 1.30 8.68
C ALA A 175 5.02 1.17 8.74
N LEU A 176 4.43 0.97 9.92
CA LEU A 176 2.96 1.01 10.07
C LEU A 176 2.43 2.43 9.87
N HIS A 177 3.17 3.44 10.34
CA HIS A 177 2.83 4.83 10.04
C HIS A 177 3.00 5.18 8.55
N PHE A 178 3.96 4.56 7.85
CA PHE A 178 4.07 4.71 6.40
C PHE A 178 2.80 4.22 5.69
N ALA A 179 2.31 3.03 6.02
CA ALA A 179 1.05 2.51 5.48
C ALA A 179 -0.14 3.43 5.82
N ALA A 180 -0.26 3.86 7.07
CA ALA A 180 -1.34 4.77 7.48
C ALA A 180 -1.29 6.13 6.76
N ALA A 181 -0.11 6.62 6.38
CA ALA A 181 0.02 7.83 5.57
C ALA A 181 -0.53 7.63 4.15
N LEU A 182 -0.25 6.48 3.52
CA LEU A 182 -0.79 6.14 2.20
C LEU A 182 -2.32 6.00 2.24
N VAL A 183 -2.85 5.29 3.23
CA VAL A 183 -4.29 5.16 3.46
C VAL A 183 -4.92 6.54 3.68
N ALA A 184 -4.35 7.37 4.55
CA ALA A 184 -4.85 8.72 4.78
C ALA A 184 -4.81 9.58 3.50
N SER A 185 -3.79 9.42 2.64
CA SER A 185 -3.75 10.09 1.34
C SER A 185 -4.84 9.61 0.39
N ALA A 186 -5.08 8.29 0.36
CA ALA A 186 -6.15 7.71 -0.43
C ALA A 186 -7.52 8.28 -0.01
N HIS A 187 -7.73 8.47 1.28
CA HIS A 187 -8.94 9.07 1.86
C HIS A 187 -8.94 10.61 1.87
N GLN A 188 -7.94 11.28 1.29
CA GLN A 188 -7.80 12.74 1.30
C GLN A 188 -7.82 13.37 2.71
N ARG A 189 -7.28 12.66 3.71
CA ARG A 189 -7.19 13.09 5.11
C ARG A 189 -5.85 13.74 5.40
N ASP A 190 -5.63 14.95 4.89
CA ASP A 190 -4.33 15.64 4.89
C ASP A 190 -3.64 15.72 6.25
N ALA A 191 -4.36 16.10 7.31
CA ALA A 191 -3.77 16.22 8.65
C ALA A 191 -3.27 14.87 9.19
N ALA A 192 -4.05 13.80 8.98
CA ALA A 192 -3.67 12.45 9.39
C ALA A 192 -2.47 11.96 8.55
N ARG A 193 -2.52 12.18 7.23
CA ARG A 193 -1.43 11.87 6.30
C ARG A 193 -0.13 12.52 6.72
N GLN A 194 -0.11 13.84 6.95
CA GLN A 194 1.09 14.57 7.37
C GLN A 194 1.64 14.08 8.72
N ARG A 195 0.76 13.78 9.68
CA ARG A 195 1.14 13.23 10.98
C ARG A 195 1.85 11.89 10.82
N HIS A 196 1.24 10.96 10.09
CA HIS A 196 1.79 9.63 9.87
C HIS A 196 3.06 9.65 9.03
N ALA A 197 3.12 10.47 7.98
CA ALA A 197 4.30 10.64 7.15
C ALA A 197 5.50 11.15 7.96
N ARG A 198 5.29 12.11 8.87
CA ARG A 198 6.34 12.57 9.79
C ARG A 198 6.84 11.45 10.70
N LEU A 199 5.94 10.69 11.32
CA LEU A 199 6.31 9.58 12.22
C LEU A 199 7.08 8.49 11.49
N ALA A 200 6.67 8.15 10.27
CA ALA A 200 7.39 7.21 9.41
C ALA A 200 8.82 7.70 9.13
N ARG A 201 8.99 8.97 8.73
CA ARG A 201 10.32 9.55 8.42
C ARG A 201 11.25 9.59 9.63
N VAL A 202 10.74 10.00 10.79
CA VAL A 202 11.54 10.10 12.02
C VAL A 202 12.15 8.75 12.41
N GLY A 203 11.40 7.67 12.25
CA GLY A 203 11.85 6.33 12.64
C GLY A 203 12.51 5.51 11.52
N ALA A 204 12.61 6.04 10.30
CA ALA A 204 13.05 5.24 9.14
C ALA A 204 14.52 4.83 9.18
N GLY A 205 15.39 5.56 9.90
CA GLY A 205 16.83 5.29 9.91
C GLY A 205 17.22 3.84 10.28
N GLY A 206 16.37 3.14 11.04
CA GLY A 206 16.58 1.74 11.43
C GLY A 206 15.91 0.70 10.50
N ASP A 207 15.18 1.12 9.48
CA ASP A 207 14.44 0.25 8.56
C ASP A 207 14.84 0.53 7.10
N PRO A 208 15.77 -0.28 6.53
CA PRO A 208 16.23 -0.12 5.16
C PRO A 208 15.14 -0.30 4.10
N LEU A 209 14.09 -1.08 4.38
CA LEU A 209 12.96 -1.23 3.45
C LEU A 209 12.11 0.03 3.48
N LEU A 210 11.80 0.56 4.66
CA LEU A 210 11.05 1.80 4.78
C LEU A 210 11.78 2.97 4.10
N LEU A 211 13.09 3.14 4.33
CA LEU A 211 13.88 4.22 3.72
C LEU A 211 13.75 4.29 2.20
N ARG A 212 13.74 3.13 1.54
CA ARG A 212 13.62 3.03 0.07
C ARG A 212 12.24 3.42 -0.45
N ASN A 213 11.23 3.35 0.41
CA ASN A 213 9.84 3.63 0.06
C ASN A 213 9.37 4.99 0.57
N LEU A 214 10.18 5.74 1.35
CA LEU A 214 9.79 7.07 1.86
C LEU A 214 9.45 8.07 0.77
N GLY A 215 10.03 7.93 -0.43
CA GLY A 215 9.68 8.77 -1.59
C GLY A 215 8.18 8.73 -1.90
N GLN A 216 7.50 7.62 -1.58
CA GLN A 216 6.08 7.44 -1.86
C GLN A 216 5.13 8.28 -0.98
N ILE A 217 5.66 8.81 0.13
CA ILE A 217 4.93 9.75 0.99
C ILE A 217 5.58 11.13 0.98
N ALA A 218 6.64 11.36 0.18
CA ALA A 218 7.37 12.62 0.11
C ALA A 218 6.71 13.64 -0.85
N SER A 219 6.03 13.16 -1.89
CA SER A 219 5.34 13.96 -2.91
C SER A 219 3.83 14.13 -2.65
N LEU A 220 3.34 13.70 -1.48
CA LEU A 220 1.92 13.76 -1.11
C LEU A 220 1.63 14.99 -0.22
#